data_AF-A0A532CBC0-F1
#
_entry.id   AF-A0A532CBC0-F1
#
_cell.length_a   1.000
_cell.length_b   1.000
_cell.length_c   1.000
_cell.angle_alpha   90.00
_cell.angle_beta   90.00
_cell.angle_gamma   90.00
#
_symmetry.space_group_name_H-M   'P 1'
#
loop_
_entity.id
_entity.type
_entity.pdbx_description
1 polymer ?
#
loop_
_entity_poly.entity_id
_entity_poly.type
_entity_poly.pdbx_seq_one_letter_code
_entity_poly.pdbx_strand_id
1 'polypeptide(L)' 'MKCTRCSGLMVTDHLLDMQESYVPMWMRGLRCVACGNIEDPLIHYNRMMHEARRIRRRMSRTAHPLAAQAQAA' A
#
# COMPACT_ATOMS: atom_id res chain seq x y z
N MET A 1 1.69 0.77 -22.25
CA MET A 1 0.98 1.14 -21.01
C MET A 1 1.68 2.34 -20.39
N LYS A 2 0.95 3.30 -19.80
CA LYS A 2 1.51 4.53 -19.18
C LYS A 2 1.36 4.47 -17.67
N CYS A 3 2.38 4.95 -16.95
CA CYS A 3 2.40 4.95 -15.50
C CYS A 3 1.33 5.86 -14.90
N THR A 4 0.53 5.34 -13.96
CA THR A 4 -0.48 6.12 -13.22
C THR A 4 0.08 7.27 -12.38
N ARG A 5 1.38 7.27 -12.05
CA ARG A 5 2.02 8.33 -11.23
C ARG A 5 2.63 9.47 -12.04
N CYS A 6 3.28 9.17 -13.16
CA CYS A 6 4.06 10.16 -13.92
C CYS A 6 3.82 10.14 -15.44
N SER A 7 2.88 9.32 -15.92
CA SER A 7 2.60 9.10 -17.35
C SER A 7 3.77 8.52 -18.16
N GLY A 8 4.87 8.12 -17.51
CA GLY A 8 6.03 7.51 -18.15
C GLY A 8 5.80 6.08 -18.66
N LEU A 9 6.76 5.55 -19.42
CA LEU A 9 6.70 4.20 -19.97
C LEU A 9 6.69 3.15 -18.85
N MET A 10 5.87 2.12 -19.04
CA MET A 10 5.86 0.93 -18.20
C MET A 10 6.32 -0.30 -18.98
N VAL A 11 7.11 -1.14 -18.33
CA VAL A 11 7.63 -2.40 -18.86
C VAL A 11 7.28 -3.55 -17.92
N THR A 12 7.17 -4.76 -18.48
CA THR A 12 7.00 -5.98 -17.68
C THR A 12 8.26 -6.21 -16.85
N ASP A 13 8.06 -6.54 -15.57
CA ASP A 13 9.11 -6.81 -14.60
C ASP A 13 8.80 -8.08 -13.80
N HIS A 14 9.85 -8.77 -13.34
CA HIS A 14 9.74 -9.95 -12.49
C HIS A 14 10.08 -9.56 -11.05
N LEU A 15 9.06 -9.49 -10.22
CA LEU A 15 9.15 -9.09 -8.83
C LEU A 15 9.35 -10.32 -7.96
N LEU A 16 10.30 -10.23 -7.02
CA LEU A 16 10.56 -11.29 -6.04
C LEU A 16 10.05 -10.84 -4.67
N ASP A 17 9.17 -11.64 -4.06
CA ASP A 17 8.83 -11.47 -2.65
C ASP A 17 9.85 -12.22 -1.80
N MET A 18 10.66 -11.48 -1.04
CA MET A 18 11.69 -12.06 -0.16
C MET A 18 11.11 -12.55 1.18
N GLN A 19 9.89 -12.15 1.52
CA GLN A 19 9.31 -12.34 2.84
C GLN A 19 8.26 -13.45 2.84
N GLU A 20 7.55 -13.65 1.73
CA GLU A 20 6.69 -14.82 1.52
C GLU A 20 7.32 -15.86 0.59
N SER A 21 7.78 -16.96 1.19
CA SER A 21 8.28 -18.14 0.48
C SER A 21 7.15 -19.09 0.08
N TYR A 22 6.08 -18.57 -0.54
CA TYR A 22 5.03 -19.40 -1.14
C TYR A 22 5.08 -19.32 -2.66
N VAL A 23 5.11 -20.48 -3.29
CA VAL A 23 5.30 -20.63 -4.73
C VAL A 23 4.06 -20.08 -5.48
N PRO A 24 4.25 -19.28 -6.54
CA PRO A 24 5.54 -18.82 -7.07
C PRO A 24 6.02 -17.55 -6.35
N MET A 25 7.24 -17.60 -5.78
CA MET A 25 7.94 -16.45 -5.18
C MET A 25 8.23 -15.29 -6.17
N TRP A 26 7.88 -15.50 -7.45
CA TRP A 26 8.07 -14.57 -8.56
C TRP A 26 6.70 -14.14 -9.08
N MET A 27 6.44 -12.84 -9.09
CA MET A 27 5.22 -12.26 -9.64
C MET A 27 5.56 -11.37 -10.84
N ARG A 28 4.72 -11.40 -11.89
CA ARG A 28 4.85 -10.48 -13.02
C ARG A 28 4.10 -9.20 -12.70
N GLY A 29 4.82 -8.08 -12.70
CA GLY A 29 4.26 -6.75 -12.54
C GLY A 29 4.66 -5.81 -13.67
N LEU A 30 4.14 -4.59 -13.64
CA LEU A 30 4.59 -3.51 -14.52
C LEU A 30 5.38 -2.50 -13.71
N ARG A 31 6.63 -2.23 -14.13
CA ARG A 31 7.47 -1.18 -13.53
C ARG A 31 7.58 0.01 -14.47
N CYS A 32 7.37 1.20 -13.94
CA CYS A 32 7.68 2.43 -14.65
C CYS A 32 9.19 2.69 -14.66
N VAL A 33 9.77 2.85 -15.85
CA VAL A 33 11.21 3.12 -16.01
C VAL A 33 11.60 4.54 -15.58
N ALA A 34 10.65 5.47 -15.54
CA ALA A 34 10.90 6.87 -15.18
C ALA A 34 10.83 7.14 -13.67
N CYS A 35 9.86 6.56 -12.95
CA CYS A 35 9.64 6.86 -11.53
C CYS A 35 9.66 5.64 -10.60
N GLY A 36 9.84 4.44 -11.15
CA GLY A 36 9.86 3.20 -10.36
C GLY A 36 8.51 2.77 -9.81
N ASN A 37 7.39 3.40 -10.19
CA ASN A 37 6.06 2.93 -9.78
C ASN A 37 5.85 1.50 -10.27
N ILE A 38 5.34 0.65 -9.38
CA ILE A 38 4.98 -0.73 -9.68
C ILE A 38 3.46 -0.85 -9.64
N GLU A 39 2.90 -1.41 -10.71
CA GLU A 39 1.51 -1.84 -10.81
C GLU A 39 1.48 -3.37 -10.86
N ASP A 40 0.99 -3.94 -9.77
CA ASP A 40 0.83 -5.37 -9.51
C ASP A 40 -0.42 -5.52 -8.62
N PRO A 41 -1.31 -6.49 -8.87
CA PRO A 41 -2.56 -6.64 -8.11
C PRO A 41 -2.36 -6.82 -6.60
N LEU A 42 -1.33 -7.56 -6.18
CA LEU A 42 -1.05 -7.82 -4.77
C LEU A 42 -0.49 -6.56 -4.08
N ILE A 43 0.46 -5.87 -4.71
CA ILE A 43 0.98 -4.59 -4.24
C ILE A 43 -0.15 -3.56 -4.13
N HIS A 44 -1.06 -3.53 -5.10
CA HIS A 44 -2.23 -2.65 -5.06
C HIS A 44 -3.15 -2.99 -3.88
N TYR A 45 -3.50 -4.28 -3.70
CA TYR A 45 -4.31 -4.75 -2.58
C TYR A 45 -3.67 -4.39 -1.24
N ASN A 46 -2.37 -4.64 -1.07
CA ASN A 46 -1.63 -4.33 0.15
C ASN A 46 -1.66 -2.83 0.44
N ARG A 47 -1.40 -1.97 -0.56
CA ARG A 47 -1.50 -0.51 -0.39
C ARG A 47 -2.89 -0.07 0.07
N MET A 48 -3.95 -0.59 -0.55
CA MET A 48 -5.33 -0.26 -0.19
C MET A 48 -5.65 -0.69 1.25
N MET A 49 -5.25 -1.91 1.63
CA MET A 49 -5.47 -2.44 2.98
C MET A 49 -4.68 -1.66 4.04
N HIS A 50 -3.44 -1.27 3.73
CA HIS A 50 -2.65 -0.41 4.60
C HIS A 50 -3.30 0.96 4.79
N GLU A 51 -3.80 1.59 3.72
CA GLU A 51 -4.47 2.88 3.81
C GLU A 51 -5.76 2.79 4.64
N ALA A 52 -6.60 1.78 4.39
CA ALA A 52 -7.80 1.54 5.19
C ALA A 52 -7.47 1.37 6.68
N ARG A 53 -6.40 0.63 7.01
CA ARG A 53 -5.91 0.48 8.39
C ARG A 53 -5.42 1.81 8.98
N ARG A 54 -4.73 2.64 8.20
CA ARG A 54 -4.27 3.99 8.63
C ARG A 54 -5.45 4.92 8.92
N ILE A 55 -6.45 4.96 8.04
CA ILE A 55 -7.66 5.76 8.23
C ILE A 55 -8.38 5.34 9.51
N ARG A 56 -8.62 4.03 9.71
CA ARG A 56 -9.25 3.51 10.94
C ARG A 56 -8.49 3.93 12.20
N ARG A 57 -7.15 3.80 12.21
CA ARG A 57 -6.30 4.23 13.34
C ARG A 57 -6.36 5.73 13.58
N ARG A 58 -6.48 6.54 12.53
CA ARG A 58 -6.64 8.00 12.68
C ARG A 58 -7.99 8.34 13.31
N MET A 59 -9.06 7.70 12.83
CA MET A 59 -10.42 7.89 13.35
C MET A 59 -10.54 7.49 14.83
N SER A 60 -9.93 6.37 15.23
CA SER A 60 -9.94 5.95 16.64
C SER A 60 -9.18 6.91 17.55
N ARG A 61 -8.08 7.51 17.07
CA ARG A 61 -7.33 8.55 17.80
C ARG A 61 -8.12 9.85 17.93
N THR A 62 -8.85 10.27 16.90
CA THR A 62 -9.70 11.47 16.96
C THR A 62 -10.97 11.28 17.78
N ALA A 63 -11.43 10.04 18.00
CA ALA A 63 -12.55 9.75 18.89
C ALA A 63 -12.16 9.66 20.39
N HIS A 64 -10.87 9.51 20.69
CA HIS A 64 -10.33 9.43 22.06
C HIS A 64 -10.11 10.75 22.85
N PRO A 65 -10.35 11.99 22.37
CA PRO A 65 -10.16 13.18 23.22
C PRO A 65 -11.26 13.40 24.27
N LEU A 66 -12.46 12.83 24.10
CA LEU A 66 -13.61 13.12 24.97
C LEU A 66 -13.79 12.15 26.16
N ALA A 67 -13.09 11.02 26.18
CA ALA A 67 -13.17 10.06 27.29
C ALA A 67 -12.19 10.36 28.44
N ALA A 68 -11.17 11.20 28.20
CA ALA A 68 -10.12 11.50 29.19
C ALA A 68 -10.49 12.61 30.19
N GLN A 69 -11.66 13.26 30.05
CA GLN A 69 -12.08 14.36 30.94
C GLN A 69 -13.14 13.97 31.99
N ALA A 70 -13.55 12.70 32.08
CA ALA A 70 -14.61 12.27 33.01
C ALA A 70 -14.12 11.59 34.30
N GLN A 71 -12.83 11.69 34.65
CA GLN A 71 -12.26 11.07 35.86
C GLN A 71 -11.64 12.05 36.87
N ALA A 72 -12.02 13.33 36.82
CA ALA A 72 -11.64 14.32 37.82
C ALA A 72 -12.87 15.09 38.33
N ALA A 73 -13.67 14.43 39.17
CA ALA A 73 -14.64 15.05 40.06
C ALA A 73 -14.83 14.15 41.29
#